data_AF-A0A9E5B648-F1
#
_entry.id   AF-A0A9E5B648-F1
#
_cell.length_a   1.000
_cell.length_b   1.000
_cell.length_c   1.000
_cell.angle_alpha   90.00
_cell.angle_beta   90.00
_cell.angle_gamma   90.00
#
_symmetry.space_group_name_H-M   'P 1'
#
loop_
_entity.id
_entity.type
_entity.pdbx_description
1 polymer ?
#
loop_
_entity_poly.entity_id
_entity_poly.type
_entity_poly.pdbx_seq_one_letter_code
_entity_poly.pdbx_strand_id
1 'polypeptide(L)' 'MATLKLYLIAGILLMVPAMAAEFDVLIRGGRLLDGSGTPWVYADLGIKGDRIAALGRLQGASAKTVIEAAGLYVSPGFI' A
#
# COMPACT_ATOMS: atom_id res chain seq x y z
N MET A 1 31.04 -8.09 34.90
CA MET A 1 29.78 -8.83 34.62
C MET A 1 28.57 -7.91 34.35
N ALA A 2 28.54 -6.65 34.83
CA ALA A 2 27.45 -5.70 34.54
C ALA A 2 27.51 -5.03 33.14
N THR A 3 28.70 -4.89 32.57
CA THR A 3 28.92 -4.26 31.25
C THR A 3 28.36 -5.08 30.09
N LEU A 4 28.45 -6.41 30.12
CA LEU A 4 27.91 -7.29 29.07
C LEU A 4 26.37 -7.27 29.00
N LYS A 5 25.69 -7.10 30.16
CA LYS A 5 24.24 -6.92 30.23
C LYS A 5 23.76 -5.59 29.64
N LEU A 6 24.59 -4.53 29.73
CA LEU A 6 24.27 -3.21 29.20
C LEU A 6 24.33 -3.19 27.65
N TYR A 7 25.29 -3.90 27.05
CA TYR A 7 25.37 -4.07 25.59
C TYR A 7 24.22 -4.93 25.04
N LEU A 8 23.74 -5.92 25.79
CA LEU A 8 22.60 -6.76 25.40
C LEU A 8 21.29 -5.97 25.27
N ILE A 9 21.04 -5.01 26.18
CA ILE A 9 19.85 -4.14 26.12
C ILE A 9 19.97 -3.10 24.99
N ALA A 10 21.18 -2.57 24.75
CA ALA A 10 21.43 -1.63 23.66
C ALA A 10 21.33 -2.29 22.26
N GLY A 11 21.72 -3.57 22.14
CA GLY A 11 21.63 -4.32 20.88
C GLY A 11 20.20 -4.65 20.44
N ILE A 12 19.28 -4.85 21.40
CA ILE A 12 17.87 -5.17 21.11
C ILE A 12 17.06 -3.92 20.72
N LEU A 13 17.46 -2.73 21.18
CA LEU A 13 16.78 -1.47 20.87
C LEU A 13 17.04 -0.94 19.44
N LEU A 14 18.06 -1.47 18.74
CA LEU A 14 18.45 -1.03 17.40
C LEU A 14 17.70 -1.72 16.25
N MET A 15 16.89 -2.74 16.54
CA MET A 15 16.20 -3.51 15.52
C MET A 15 14.71 -3.17 15.49
N VAL A 16 14.37 -1.94 15.07
CA VAL A 16 13.02 -1.66 14.59
C VAL A 16 12.93 -2.26 13.19
N PRO A 17 12.15 -3.34 12.95
CA PRO A 17 11.93 -3.79 11.59
C PRO A 17 11.27 -2.64 10.84
N ALA A 18 11.88 -2.18 9.75
CA ALA A 18 11.18 -1.31 8.82
C ALA A 18 9.92 -2.08 8.38
N MET A 19 8.74 -1.58 8.75
CA MET A 19 7.48 -2.12 8.22
C MET A 19 7.53 -1.95 6.71
N ALA A 20 7.83 -3.04 6.00
CA ALA A 20 7.79 -3.03 4.55
C ALA A 20 6.37 -2.68 4.14
N ALA A 21 6.23 -1.61 3.35
CA ALA A 21 4.94 -1.22 2.83
C ALA A 21 4.33 -2.38 2.04
N GLU A 22 3.04 -2.62 2.25
CA GLU A 22 2.34 -3.73 1.61
C GLU A 22 2.28 -3.54 0.09
N PHE A 23 2.15 -2.30 -0.39
CA PHE A 23 2.14 -1.94 -1.82
C PHE A 23 3.21 -0.88 -2.16
N ASP A 24 3.57 -0.77 -3.44
CA ASP A 24 4.37 0.36 -3.91
C ASP A 24 3.48 1.60 -4.08
N VAL A 25 2.30 1.43 -4.68
CA VAL A 25 1.29 2.48 -4.83
C VAL A 25 -0.07 1.95 -4.38
N LEU A 26 -0.82 2.77 -3.65
CA LEU A 26 -2.21 2.49 -3.28
C LEU A 26 -3.10 3.67 -3.70
N ILE A 27 -4.02 3.42 -4.61
CA ILE A 27 -5.05 4.37 -5.03
C ILE A 27 -6.30 4.10 -4.19
N ARG A 28 -6.83 5.09 -3.45
CA ARG A 28 -7.92 4.90 -2.49
C ARG A 28 -9.21 5.60 -2.87
N GLY A 29 -10.34 4.95 -2.59
CA GLY A 29 -11.68 5.55 -2.64
C GLY A 29 -12.19 5.91 -4.03
N GLY A 30 -11.56 5.37 -5.09
CA GLY A 30 -11.89 5.69 -6.47
C GLY A 30 -13.14 4.96 -6.97
N ARG A 31 -13.73 5.51 -8.03
CA ARG A 31 -14.69 4.80 -8.89
C ARG A 31 -13.91 4.11 -10.01
N LEU A 32 -13.68 2.82 -9.88
CA LEU A 32 -12.89 2.05 -10.82
C LEU A 32 -13.71 1.65 -12.05
N LEU A 33 -13.21 2.06 -13.21
CA LEU A 33 -13.59 1.58 -14.52
C LEU A 33 -12.50 0.60 -14.97
N ASP A 34 -12.84 -0.63 -15.36
CA ASP A 34 -11.85 -1.65 -15.75
C ASP A 34 -11.65 -1.78 -17.26
N GLY A 35 -12.43 -1.05 -18.07
CA GLY A 35 -12.39 -1.11 -19.53
C GLY A 35 -13.20 -2.26 -20.16
N SER A 36 -13.89 -3.09 -19.36
CA SER A 36 -14.73 -4.19 -19.86
C SER A 36 -16.08 -3.74 -20.45
N GLY A 37 -16.41 -2.46 -20.32
CA GLY A 37 -17.71 -1.89 -20.68
C GLY A 37 -18.77 -2.02 -19.58
N THR A 38 -18.42 -2.59 -18.42
CA THR A 38 -19.31 -2.61 -17.25
C THR A 38 -19.31 -1.26 -16.52
N PRO A 39 -20.38 -0.94 -15.74
CA PRO A 39 -20.38 0.23 -14.87
C PRO A 39 -19.24 0.19 -13.84
N TRP A 40 -18.85 1.36 -13.36
CA TRP A 40 -17.80 1.49 -12.36
C TRP A 40 -18.18 0.87 -11.01
N VAL A 41 -17.15 0.51 -10.23
CA VAL A 41 -17.29 0.05 -8.83
C VAL A 41 -16.46 0.91 -7.88
N TYR A 42 -16.88 1.04 -6.62
CA TYR A 42 -16.02 1.66 -5.59
C TYR A 42 -14.93 0.66 -5.17
N ALA A 43 -13.67 1.02 -5.38
CA ALA A 43 -12.55 0.18 -5.02
C ALA A 43 -11.27 1.00 -4.75
N ASP A 44 -10.46 0.47 -3.88
CA ASP A 44 -9.04 0.77 -3.74
C ASP A 44 -8.25 -0.16 -4.67
N LEU A 45 -7.10 0.31 -5.15
CA LEU A 45 -6.23 -0.44 -6.06
C LEU A 45 -4.79 -0.40 -5.54
N GLY A 46 -4.25 -1.58 -5.24
CA GLY A 46 -2.87 -1.77 -4.77
C GLY A 46 -1.97 -2.24 -5.91
N ILE A 47 -0.84 -1.57 -6.10
CA ILE A 47 0.15 -1.84 -7.16
C ILE A 47 1.45 -2.33 -6.52
N LYS A 48 2.04 -3.38 -7.09
CA LYS A 48 3.40 -3.85 -6.78
C LYS A 48 4.21 -3.92 -8.07
N GLY A 49 5.32 -3.20 -8.13
CA GLY A 49 6.14 -3.08 -9.33
C GLY A 49 5.32 -2.59 -10.52
N ASP A 50 5.21 -3.43 -11.55
CA ASP A 50 4.54 -3.17 -12.82
C ASP A 50 3.11 -3.74 -12.89
N ARG A 51 2.57 -4.26 -11.78
CA ARG A 51 1.28 -4.98 -11.78
C ARG A 51 0.31 -4.49 -10.73
N ILE A 52 -0.97 -4.57 -11.08
CA ILE A 52 -2.07 -4.47 -10.12
C ILE A 52 -2.05 -5.75 -9.27
N ALA A 53 -1.77 -5.60 -7.98
CA ALA A 53 -1.61 -6.71 -7.04
C ALA A 53 -2.89 -7.00 -6.25
N ALA A 54 -3.73 -5.99 -6.03
CA ALA A 54 -4.99 -6.11 -5.32
C ALA A 54 -6.00 -5.05 -5.77
N LEU A 55 -7.28 -5.39 -5.68
CA LEU A 55 -8.41 -4.52 -5.99
C LEU A 55 -9.53 -4.84 -4.99
N GLY A 56 -10.12 -3.83 -4.37
CA GLY A 56 -11.25 -4.01 -3.47
C GLY A 56 -11.24 -3.01 -2.32
N ARG A 57 -11.66 -3.44 -1.13
CA ARG A 57 -11.56 -2.63 0.09
C ARG A 57 -10.22 -2.90 0.76
N LEU A 58 -9.31 -1.93 0.75
CA LEU A 58 -7.94 -2.04 1.27
C LEU A 58 -7.73 -1.14 2.49
N GLN A 59 -8.72 -1.06 3.38
CA GLN A 59 -8.60 -0.28 4.61
C GLN A 59 -7.47 -0.82 5.48
N GLY A 60 -6.60 0.07 5.97
CA GLY A 60 -5.43 -0.29 6.78
C GLY A 60 -4.21 -0.76 5.97
N ALA A 61 -4.34 -0.97 4.66
CA ALA A 61 -3.20 -1.29 3.81
C ALA A 61 -2.22 -0.12 3.75
N SER A 62 -0.93 -0.45 3.81
CA SER A 62 0.18 0.50 3.69
C SER A 62 0.77 0.50 2.29
N ALA A 63 1.26 1.64 1.83
CA ALA A 63 1.97 1.75 0.56
C ALA A 63 3.10 2.77 0.66
N LYS A 64 4.13 2.65 -0.20
CA LYS A 64 5.17 3.68 -0.31
C LYS A 64 4.59 5.02 -0.78
N THR A 65 3.61 4.94 -1.69
CA THR A 65 2.85 6.09 -2.21
C THR A 65 1.36 5.83 -2.07
N VAL A 66 0.61 6.82 -1.58
CA VAL A 66 -0.86 6.77 -1.54
C VAL A 66 -1.43 7.89 -2.41
N ILE A 67 -2.42 7.57 -3.22
CA ILE A 67 -3.15 8.49 -4.09
C ILE A 67 -4.61 8.48 -3.66
N GLU A 68 -5.12 9.59 -3.16
CA GLU A 68 -6.53 9.73 -2.78
C GLU A 68 -7.38 10.06 -4.02
N ALA A 69 -8.30 9.17 -4.38
CA ALA A 69 -9.14 9.24 -5.58
C ALA A 69 -10.63 9.38 -5.24
N ALA A 70 -10.97 9.76 -4.01
CA ALA A 70 -12.35 9.97 -3.59
C ALA A 70 -13.07 10.99 -4.49
N GLY A 71 -14.22 10.58 -5.03
CA GLY A 71 -15.00 11.41 -5.98
C GLY A 71 -14.46 11.44 -7.41
N LEU A 72 -13.33 10.77 -7.68
CA LEU A 72 -12.71 10.66 -9.00
C LEU A 72 -12.92 9.28 -9.61
N TYR A 73 -12.66 9.18 -10.92
CA TYR A 73 -12.60 7.93 -11.65
C TYR A 73 -11.16 7.42 -11.74
N VAL A 74 -11.00 6.10 -11.66
CA VAL A 74 -9.74 5.38 -11.92
C VAL A 74 -9.97 4.52 -13.14
N SER A 75 -9.16 4.66 -14.17
CA SER A 75 -9.27 3.92 -15.43
C SER A 75 -7.94 3.30 -15.83
N PRO A 76 -7.93 2.32 -16.76
CA PRO A 76 -6.74 2.01 -17.53
C PRO A 76 -6.19 3.28 -18.21
N GLY A 77 -4.89 3.27 -18.48
CA GLY A 77 -4.27 4.29 -19.32
C GLY A 77 -4.86 4.26 -20.74
N PHE A 78 -4.97 5.43 -21.36
CA PHE A 78 -5.45 5.54 -22.74
C PHE A 78 -4.38 5.09 -23.74
N ILE A 79 -4.81 4.43 -24.81
CA ILE A 79 -3.99 4.02 -25.97
C ILE A 79 -4.62 4.62 -27.23
#